data_AF-A0A2D1VDM6-F1
#
_entry.id   AF-A0A2D1VDM6-F1
#
_cell.length_a   1.000
_cell.length_b   1.000
_cell.length_c   1.000
_cell.angle_alpha   90.00
_cell.angle_beta   90.00
_cell.angle_gamma   90.00
#
_symmetry.space_group_name_H-M   'P 1'
#
loop_
_entity.id
_entity.type
_entity.pdbx_description
1 polymer ?
#
loop_
_entity_poly.entity_id
_entity_poly.type
_entity_poly.pdbx_seq_one_letter_code
_entity_poly.pdbx_strand_id
1 'polypeptide(L)' 'GKRVRYRVDGSKIMKIYLDPKERNNTEYKLETFGGVYRKLCGKDVVFEYPLAEAS' A
#
# COMPACT_ATOMS: atom_id res chain seq x y z
N GLY A 1 0.98 -1.51 -9.07
CA GLY A 1 0.40 -0.18 -9.45
C GLY A 1 0.22 0.72 -8.23
N LYS A 2 -0.01 2.04 -8.41
CA LYS A 2 -0.21 3.00 -7.28
C LYS A 2 -1.47 3.83 -7.48
N ARG A 3 -2.30 3.98 -6.44
CA ARG A 3 -3.47 4.87 -6.41
C ARG A 3 -3.46 5.73 -5.16
N VAL A 4 -3.88 6.99 -5.26
CA VAL A 4 -4.01 7.89 -4.11
C VAL A 4 -5.50 8.13 -3.85
N ARG A 5 -5.97 7.80 -2.64
CA ARG A 5 -7.32 8.10 -2.19
C ARG A 5 -7.29 9.36 -1.34
N TYR A 6 -8.10 10.33 -1.72
CA TYR A 6 -8.37 11.54 -0.94
C TYR A 6 -9.65 11.30 -0.14
N ARG A 7 -9.57 11.50 1.17
CA ARG A 7 -10.73 11.42 2.06
C ARG A 7 -11.38 12.81 2.21
N VAL A 8 -12.63 12.81 2.66
CA VAL A 8 -13.41 14.05 2.88
C VAL A 8 -12.79 14.92 3.98
N ASP A 9 -12.09 14.31 4.94
CA ASP A 9 -11.32 14.99 5.99
C ASP A 9 -10.00 15.61 5.49
N GLY A 10 -9.70 15.53 4.19
CA GLY A 10 -8.46 16.04 3.58
C GLY A 10 -7.26 15.11 3.71
N SER A 11 -7.37 14.00 4.46
CA SER A 11 -6.30 13.01 4.57
C SER A 11 -6.11 12.25 3.27
N LYS A 12 -4.87 11.79 3.03
CA LYS A 12 -4.47 11.07 1.83
C LYS A 12 -3.95 9.70 2.20
N ILE A 13 -4.45 8.66 1.54
CA ILE A 13 -3.92 7.30 1.64
C ILE A 13 -3.40 6.85 0.29
N MET A 14 -2.17 6.36 0.27
CA MET A 14 -1.59 5.72 -0.91
C MET A 14 -1.84 4.22 -0.87
N LYS A 15 -2.60 3.71 -1.84
CA LYS A 15 -2.73 2.28 -2.11
C LYS A 15 -1.64 1.83 -3.08
N ILE A 16 -0.79 0.93 -2.63
CA ILE A 16 0.25 0.28 -3.43
C ILE A 16 -0.22 -1.14 -3.73
N TYR A 17 -0.42 -1.42 -5.01
CA TYR A 17 -0.77 -2.74 -5.51
C TYR A 17 0.50 -3.50 -5.85
N LEU A 18 0.76 -4.56 -5.09
CA LEU A 18 1.88 -5.48 -5.28
C LEU A 18 1.47 -6.60 -6.26
N ASP A 19 2.46 -7.23 -6.89
CA ASP A 19 2.21 -8.42 -7.70
C ASP A 19 1.77 -9.59 -6.79
N PRO A 20 0.64 -10.26 -7.08
CA PRO A 20 0.20 -11.43 -6.31
C PRO A 20 1.27 -12.53 -6.18
N LYS A 21 2.19 -12.66 -7.14
CA LYS A 21 3.28 -13.65 -7.14
C LYS A 21 4.27 -13.43 -5.99
N GLU A 22 4.42 -12.18 -5.53
CA GLU A 22 5.35 -11.82 -4.44
C GLU A 22 4.75 -11.97 -3.04
N ARG A 23 3.50 -12.44 -2.94
CA ARG A 23 2.78 -12.48 -1.67
C ARG A 23 3.50 -13.24 -0.57
N ASN A 24 3.97 -14.45 -0.86
CA ASN A 24 4.67 -15.30 0.10
C ASN A 24 5.95 -14.64 0.66
N ASN A 25 6.60 -13.78 -0.12
CA ASN A 25 7.86 -13.12 0.24
C ASN A 25 7.67 -11.81 1.02
N THR A 26 6.49 -11.19 0.91
CA THR A 26 6.27 -9.80 1.32
C THR A 26 5.11 -9.61 2.30
N GLU A 27 4.16 -10.54 2.41
CA GLU A 27 2.98 -10.42 3.28
C GLU A 27 3.34 -10.12 4.75
N TYR A 28 4.32 -10.83 5.30
CA TYR A 28 4.78 -10.61 6.68
C TYR A 28 5.53 -9.28 6.90
N LYS A 29 5.91 -8.57 5.84
CA LYS A 29 6.64 -7.30 5.90
C LYS A 29 5.73 -6.08 5.74
N LEU A 30 4.48 -6.25 5.30
CA LEU A 30 3.63 -5.14 4.86
C LEU A 30 3.35 -4.13 5.99
N GLU A 31 3.12 -4.62 7.21
CA GLU A 31 2.91 -3.77 8.38
C GLU A 31 4.16 -2.93 8.68
N THR A 32 5.34 -3.56 8.63
CA THR A 32 6.62 -2.87 8.81
C THR A 32 6.86 -1.82 7.73
N PHE A 33 6.58 -2.13 6.47
CA PHE A 33 6.72 -1.17 5.36
C PHE A 33 5.82 0.06 5.57
N GLY A 34 4.58 -0.14 6.00
CA GLY A 34 3.66 0.96 6.34
C GLY A 34 4.20 1.83 7.47
N GLY A 35 4.66 1.21 8.57
CA GLY A 35 5.24 1.91 9.71
C GLY A 35 6.47 2.75 9.35
N VAL A 36 7.39 2.18 8.55
CA VAL A 36 8.60 2.89 8.08
C VAL A 36 8.24 4.06 7.17
N TYR A 37 7.30 3.89 6.24
CA TYR A 37 6.83 4.98 5.37
C TYR A 37 6.20 6.13 6.16
N ARG A 38 5.39 5.80 7.17
CA ARG A 38 4.80 6.81 8.04
C ARG A 38 5.87 7.54 8.85
N LYS A 39 6.87 6.83 9.39
CA LYS A 39 7.94 7.42 10.19
C LYS A 39 8.90 8.30 9.39
N LEU A 40 9.28 7.89 8.19
CA LEU A 40 10.27 8.62 7.37
C LEU A 40 9.63 9.72 6.51
N CYS A 41 8.44 9.46 5.97
CA CYS A 41 7.82 10.35 4.98
C CYS A 41 6.53 11.04 5.47
N GLY A 42 6.01 10.67 6.65
CA GLY A 42 4.73 11.19 7.16
C GLY A 42 3.53 10.78 6.31
N LYS A 43 3.64 9.70 5.53
CA LYS A 43 2.63 9.30 4.55
C LYS A 43 2.00 7.97 4.93
N ASP A 44 0.67 7.93 4.90
CA ASP A 44 -0.09 6.70 5.10
C ASP A 44 -0.14 5.88 3.81
N VAL A 45 0.34 4.64 3.90
CA VAL A 45 0.45 3.69 2.79
C VAL A 45 -0.25 2.39 3.18
N VAL A 46 -1.00 1.82 2.26
CA VAL A 46 -1.62 0.49 2.38
C VAL A 46 -1.15 -0.35 1.19
N PHE A 47 -0.68 -1.56 1.49
CA PHE A 47 -0.25 -2.54 0.48
C PHE A 47 -1.35 -3.58 0.28
N GLU A 48 -1.74 -3.82 -0.97
CA GLU A 48 -2.78 -4.79 -1.34
C GLU A 48 -2.31 -5.60 -2.56
N TYR A 49 -2.81 -6.83 -2.70
CA TYR A 49 -2.67 -7.61 -3.93
C TYR A 49 -3.97 -7.48 -4.74
N PRO A 50 -3.91 -7.12 -6.03
CA PRO A 50 -5.10 -7.05 -6.86
C PRO A 50 -5.68 -8.47 -7.06
N LEU A 51 -7.00 -8.61 -6.91
CA LEU A 51 -7.71 -9.88 -7.09
C LEU A 51 -7.92 -10.26 -8.57
N ALA A 52 -7.88 -9.26 -9.46
CA ALA A 52 -7.88 -9.43 -10.89
C ALA A 52 -6.61 -8.77 -11.43
N GLU A 53 -5.85 -9.46 -12.28
CA GLU A 53 -4.85 -8.79 -13.13
C GLU A 53 -5.60 -7.64 -13.81
N ALA A 54 -5.21 -6.41 -13.48
CA ALA A 54 -5.80 -5.23 -14.09
C ALA A 54 -5.51 -5.33 -15.59
N SER A 55 -6.55 -5.71 -16.35
CA SER A 55 -6.54 -5.83 -17.80
C SER A 55 -6.37 -4.47 -18.45
#